data_AF-A0A2N2HVJ1-F1
#
_entry.id   AF-A0A2N2HVJ1-F1
#
_cell.length_a   1.000
_cell.length_b   1.000
_cell.length_c   1.000
_cell.angle_alpha   90.00
_cell.angle_beta   90.00
_cell.angle_gamma   90.00
#
_symmetry.space_group_name_H-M   'P 1'
#
loop_
_entity.id
_entity.type
_entity.pdbx_description
1 polymer ?
#
loop_
_entity_poly.entity_id
_entity_poly.type
_entity_poly.pdbx_seq_one_letter_code
_entity_poly.pdbx_strand_id
1 'polypeptide(L)'
;MNKIGILIIMLLLTSCNSYMTYPVMVKDGASEQQRKTDALQCKMQAADFKSKMLGGSPSFGAVGMIRHKKEVNAATDAANEFYVECMNERGYK
;
A
#
# COMPACT_ATOMS: atom_id res chain seq x y z
N MET A 1 -27.34 11.82 24.63
CA MET A 1 -26.17 11.57 23.75
C MET A 1 -26.00 10.07 23.59
N ASN A 2 -26.52 9.53 22.48
CA ASN A 2 -26.69 8.08 22.27
C ASN A 2 -25.36 7.40 21.94
N LYS A 3 -24.92 6.48 22.81
CA LYS A 3 -23.72 5.64 22.64
C LYS A 3 -23.71 4.82 21.33
N ILE A 4 -24.87 4.60 20.73
CA ILE A 4 -25.06 3.85 19.48
C ILE A 4 -24.47 4.61 18.26
N GLY A 5 -24.50 5.95 18.26
CA GLY A 5 -23.99 6.75 17.14
C GLY A 5 -22.46 6.72 17.02
N ILE A 6 -21.74 6.62 18.15
CA ILE A 6 -20.27 6.57 18.17
C ILE A 6 -19.76 5.21 17.68
N LEU A 7 -20.48 4.12 17.98
CA LEU A 7 -20.08 2.77 17.59
C LEU A 7 -20.07 2.57 16.07
N ILE A 8 -21.01 3.20 15.35
CA ILE A 8 -21.12 3.12 13.89
C ILE A 8 -20.00 3.93 13.20
N ILE A 9 -19.63 5.08 13.76
CA ILE A 9 -18.52 5.90 13.24
C ILE A 9 -17.17 5.19 13.40
N MET A 10 -16.97 4.46 14.51
CA MET A 10 -15.73 3.74 14.78
C MET A 10 -15.52 2.54 13.84
N LEU A 11 -16.60 1.86 13.42
CA LEU A 11 -16.52 0.70 12.52
C LEU A 11 -16.12 1.08 11.08
N LEU A 12 -16.42 2.30 10.63
CA LEU A 12 -16.10 2.78 9.28
C LEU A 12 -14.60 3.09 9.07
N LEU A 13 -13.86 3.32 10.15
CA LEU A 13 -12.40 3.56 10.10
C LEU A 13 -11.58 2.26 9.96
N THR A 14 -12.17 1.08 10.18
CA THR A 14 -11.44 -0.18 10.24
C THR A 14 -11.33 -0.90 8.89
N SER A 15 -12.03 -0.45 7.85
CA SER A 15 -12.20 -1.20 6.58
C SER A 15 -11.35 -0.74 5.39
N CYS A 16 -10.28 0.03 5.60
CA CYS A 16 -9.43 0.51 4.49
C CYS A 16 -7.94 0.20 4.64
N ASN A 17 -7.56 -0.84 5.36
CA ASN A 17 -6.16 -1.24 5.39
C ASN A 17 -5.90 -2.33 4.35
N SER A 18 -5.88 -1.93 3.08
CA SER A 18 -5.14 -2.67 2.04
C SER A 18 -3.66 -2.52 2.35
N TYR A 19 -3.19 -3.24 3.38
CA TYR A 19 -1.81 -3.25 3.80
C TYR A 19 -0.95 -3.68 2.61
N MET A 20 -0.14 -2.75 2.09
CA MET A 20 0.86 -3.07 1.08
C MET A 20 1.86 -4.03 1.72
N THR A 21 1.93 -5.24 1.17
CA THR A 21 2.81 -6.29 1.67
C THR A 21 4.04 -6.29 0.78
N TYR A 22 5.09 -5.64 1.26
CA TYR A 22 6.37 -5.57 0.55
C TYR A 22 7.20 -6.83 0.85
N PRO A 23 7.73 -7.52 -0.16
CA PRO A 23 8.62 -8.65 0.06
C PRO A 23 9.89 -8.22 0.82
N VAL A 24 10.40 -9.11 1.67
CA VAL A 24 11.67 -8.86 2.37
C VAL A 24 12.80 -9.20 1.41
N MET A 25 13.67 -8.23 1.13
CA MET A 25 14.82 -8.42 0.25
C MET A 25 16.14 -8.16 0.96
N VAL A 26 17.18 -8.86 0.52
CA VAL A 26 18.47 -8.93 1.20
C VAL A 26 19.61 -8.62 0.23
N LYS A 27 20.66 -7.99 0.77
CA LYS A 27 21.88 -7.66 0.05
C LYS A 27 23.05 -8.10 0.90
N ASP A 28 23.97 -8.86 0.32
CA ASP A 28 25.17 -9.31 1.02
C ASP A 28 26.01 -8.12 1.47
N GLY A 29 26.40 -8.11 2.75
CA GLY A 29 27.19 -7.05 3.37
C GLY A 29 26.43 -5.76 3.69
N ALA A 30 25.13 -5.66 3.42
CA ALA A 30 24.33 -4.51 3.83
C ALA A 30 24.01 -4.56 5.33
N SER A 31 24.25 -3.46 6.04
CA SER A 31 23.82 -3.34 7.43
C SER A 31 22.29 -3.32 7.55
N GLU A 32 21.77 -3.74 8.70
CA GLU A 32 20.32 -3.73 8.94
C GLU A 32 19.72 -2.33 8.77
N GLN A 33 20.46 -1.29 9.15
CA GLN A 33 20.01 0.10 9.07
C GLN A 33 19.99 0.63 7.63
N GLN A 34 20.95 0.22 6.79
CA GLN A 34 20.91 0.51 5.35
C GLN A 34 19.72 -0.18 4.68
N ARG A 35 19.50 -1.48 4.96
CA ARG A 35 18.35 -2.22 4.45
C ARG A 35 17.03 -1.55 4.81
N LYS A 36 16.88 -1.10 6.07
CA LYS A 36 15.67 -0.39 6.53
C LYS A 36 15.50 0.95 5.83
N THR A 37 16.58 1.71 5.65
CA THR A 37 16.56 3.03 5.00
C THR A 37 16.20 2.90 3.51
N ASP A 38 16.86 2.00 2.80
CA ASP A 38 16.61 1.74 1.39
C ASP A 38 15.19 1.20 1.16
N ALA A 39 14.77 0.24 1.99
CA ALA A 39 13.41 -0.28 1.94
C ALA A 39 12.39 0.82 2.23
N LEU A 40 12.64 1.71 3.19
CA LEU A 40 11.72 2.82 3.49
C LEU A 40 11.61 3.78 2.29
N GLN A 41 12.73 4.13 1.65
CA GLN A 41 12.73 4.99 0.48
C GLN A 41 11.95 4.35 -0.69
N CYS A 42 12.20 3.09 -1.02
CA CYS A 42 11.47 2.40 -2.07
C CYS A 42 9.97 2.22 -1.72
N LYS A 43 9.63 1.99 -0.45
CA LYS A 43 8.23 1.92 0.01
C LYS A 43 7.50 3.27 -0.16
N MET A 44 8.16 4.38 0.15
CA MET A 44 7.58 5.71 -0.05
C MET A 44 7.30 5.98 -1.53
N GLN A 45 8.23 5.61 -2.41
CA GLN A 45 8.03 5.76 -3.86
C GLN A 45 6.93 4.84 -4.40
N ALA A 46 6.88 3.59 -3.94
CA ALA A 46 5.80 2.66 -4.29
C ALA A 46 4.42 3.15 -3.82
N ALA A 47 4.34 3.73 -2.62
CA ALA A 47 3.11 4.32 -2.09
C ALA A 47 2.67 5.55 -2.91
N ASP A 48 3.62 6.41 -3.31
CA ASP A 48 3.35 7.56 -4.19
C ASP A 48 2.86 7.10 -5.58
N PHE A 49 3.49 6.06 -6.14
CA PHE A 49 3.08 5.43 -7.40
C PHE A 49 1.66 4.86 -7.32
N LYS A 50 1.33 4.14 -6.24
CA LYS A 50 -0.04 3.65 -5.99
C LYS A 50 -1.04 4.80 -5.89
N SER A 51 -0.69 5.86 -5.15
CA SER A 51 -1.55 7.04 -5.00
C SER A 51 -1.87 7.69 -6.35
N LYS A 52 -0.87 7.80 -7.22
CA LYS A 52 -1.03 8.33 -8.59
C LYS A 52 -1.88 7.44 -9.49
N MET A 53 -1.83 6.13 -9.33
CA MET A 53 -2.71 5.21 -10.07
C MET A 53 -4.16 5.25 -9.59
N LEU A 54 -4.39 5.53 -8.31
CA LEU A 54 -5.72 5.63 -7.73
C LEU A 54 -6.29 7.05 -7.93
N GLY A 55 -6.52 7.40 -9.19
CA GLY A 55 -7.02 8.71 -9.63
C GLY A 55 -8.53 8.91 -9.43
N GLY A 56 -9.11 8.53 -8.29
CA GLY A 56 -10.53 8.81 -8.03
C GLY A 56 -11.09 8.24 -6.74
N SER A 57 -12.05 8.98 -6.16
CA SER A 57 -12.87 8.53 -5.04
C SER A 57 -13.75 7.34 -5.46
N PRO A 58 -13.98 6.35 -4.57
CA PRO A 58 -14.84 5.22 -4.87
C PRO A 58 -16.24 5.68 -5.30
N SER A 59 -16.78 5.05 -6.34
CA SER A 59 -18.18 5.24 -6.71
C SER A 59 -19.09 4.59 -5.65
N PHE A 60 -20.10 5.33 -5.18
CA PHE A 60 -21.02 4.86 -4.15
C PHE A 60 -21.91 3.72 -4.70
N GLY A 61 -21.87 2.56 -4.05
CA GLY A 61 -22.69 1.37 -4.37
C GLY A 61 -21.89 0.06 -4.39
N ALA A 62 -22.55 -1.09 -4.23
CA ALA A 62 -21.87 -2.40 -4.15
C ALA A 62 -21.03 -2.72 -5.40
N VAL A 63 -21.55 -2.43 -6.59
CA VAL A 63 -20.83 -2.63 -7.87
C VAL A 63 -19.64 -1.66 -7.98
N GLY A 64 -19.82 -0.41 -7.55
CA GLY A 64 -18.75 0.60 -7.51
C GLY A 64 -17.62 0.24 -6.56
N MET A 65 -17.96 -0.28 -5.38
CA MET A 65 -17.00 -0.77 -4.39
C MET A 65 -16.22 -2.01 -4.86
N ILE A 66 -16.86 -2.94 -5.57
CA ILE A 66 -16.18 -4.13 -6.12
C ILE A 66 -15.17 -3.71 -7.20
N ARG A 67 -15.56 -2.79 -8.10
CA ARG A 67 -14.67 -2.27 -9.14
C ARG A 67 -13.51 -1.47 -8.53
N HIS A 68 -13.79 -0.58 -7.59
CA HIS A 68 -12.78 0.17 -6.86
C HIS A 68 -11.81 -0.77 -6.12
N LYS A 69 -12.29 -1.85 -5.49
CA LYS A 69 -11.42 -2.85 -4.85
C LYS A 69 -10.49 -3.54 -5.84
N LYS A 70 -10.96 -3.86 -7.05
CA LYS A 70 -10.12 -4.42 -8.12
C LYS A 70 -9.05 -3.42 -8.57
N GLU A 71 -9.41 -2.15 -8.74
CA GLU A 71 -8.49 -1.07 -9.12
C GLU A 71 -7.42 -0.83 -8.02
N VAL A 72 -7.83 -0.85 -6.75
CA VAL A 72 -6.92 -0.75 -5.58
C VAL A 72 -5.98 -1.94 -5.51
N ASN A 73 -6.45 -3.15 -5.79
CA ASN A 73 -5.60 -4.34 -5.81
C ASN A 73 -4.58 -4.27 -6.96
N ALA A 74 -5.02 -3.95 -8.18
CA ALA A 74 -4.12 -3.80 -9.33
C ALA A 74 -3.06 -2.71 -9.09
N ALA A 75 -3.44 -1.57 -8.52
CA ALA A 75 -2.51 -0.52 -8.15
C ALA A 75 -1.56 -0.93 -7.01
N THR A 76 -2.00 -1.83 -6.12
CA THR A 76 -1.16 -2.40 -5.06
C THR A 76 -0.14 -3.38 -5.63
N ASP A 77 -0.55 -4.25 -6.56
CA ASP A 77 0.32 -5.23 -7.19
C ASP A 77 1.40 -4.52 -8.02
N ALA A 78 1.02 -3.55 -8.85
CA ALA A 78 1.97 -2.74 -9.62
C ALA A 78 2.93 -1.93 -8.73
N ALA A 79 2.48 -1.48 -7.55
CA ALA A 79 3.37 -0.82 -6.60
C ALA A 79 4.32 -1.78 -5.86
N ASN A 80 3.92 -3.04 -5.65
CA ASN A 80 4.81 -4.07 -5.12
C ASN A 80 5.90 -4.43 -6.14
N GLU A 81 5.55 -4.54 -7.42
CA GLU A 81 6.52 -4.73 -8.51
C GLU A 81 7.51 -3.58 -8.58
N PHE A 82 7.02 -2.34 -8.52
CA PHE A 82 7.88 -1.14 -8.47
C PHE A 82 8.84 -1.15 -7.27
N TYR A 83 8.37 -1.59 -6.10
CA TYR A 83 9.23 -1.74 -4.92
C TYR A 83 10.35 -2.75 -5.15
N VAL A 84 10.04 -3.90 -5.76
CA VAL A 84 11.02 -4.93 -6.09
C VAL A 84 12.06 -4.41 -7.07
N GLU A 85 11.63 -3.70 -8.11
CA GLU A 85 12.52 -3.07 -9.08
C GLU A 85 13.45 -2.04 -8.41
N CYS A 86 12.91 -1.11 -7.63
CA CYS A 86 13.69 -0.09 -6.90
C CYS A 86 14.78 -0.70 -6.00
N MET A 87 14.45 -1.79 -5.32
CA MET A 87 15.39 -2.47 -4.44
C MET A 87 16.38 -3.35 -5.22
N ASN A 88 15.99 -3.95 -6.34
CA ASN A 88 16.89 -4.66 -7.25
C ASN A 88 17.95 -3.72 -7.84
N GLU A 89 17.58 -2.51 -8.24
CA GLU A 89 18.52 -1.47 -8.70
C GLU A 89 19.54 -1.09 -7.62
N ARG A 90 19.15 -1.16 -6.34
CA ARG A 90 20.05 -0.95 -5.20
C ARG A 90 20.91 -2.17 -4.85
N GLY A 91 20.72 -3.28 -5.58
CA GLY A 91 21.48 -4.53 -5.43
C GLY A 91 20.94 -5.46 -4.36
N TYR A 92 19.68 -5.32 -3.94
CA TYR A 92 18.98 -6.29 -3.10
C TYR A 92 18.34 -7.37 -3.97
N LYS A 93 18.16 -8.57 -3.44
CA LYS A 93 17.56 -9.74 -4.11
C LYS A 93 16.60 -10.47 -3.18
#